data_AF-A0A7L9QBP4-F1
#
_entry.id   AF-A0A7L9QBP4-F1
#
_cell.length_a   1.000
_cell.length_b   1.000
_cell.length_c   1.000
_cell.angle_alpha   90.00
_cell.angle_beta   90.00
_cell.angle_gamma   90.00
#
_symmetry.space_group_name_H-M   'P 1'
#
loop_
_entity.id
_entity.type
_entity.pdbx_description
1 polymer ?
#
loop_
_entity_poly.entity_id
_entity_poly.type
_entity_poly.pdbx_seq_one_letter_code
_entity_poly.pdbx_strand_id
1 'polypeptide(L)' 'MATHTLADGRTPAHSFRTLLESLATIVRNTCRTRAAKPEAATFQIDTAPNHAQQRAFELLRTIAV' A
#
# COMPACT_ATOMS: atom_id res chain seq x y z
N MET A 1 0.31 25.16 -5.35
CA MET A 1 1.08 24.15 -4.59
C MET A 1 2.30 23.80 -5.40
N ALA A 2 3.49 23.77 -4.79
CA ALA A 2 4.71 23.34 -5.48
C ALA A 2 4.70 21.81 -5.61
N THR A 3 4.91 21.30 -6.81
CA THR A 3 5.04 19.87 -7.09
C THR A 3 6.49 19.56 -7.38
N HIS A 4 7.02 18.51 -6.74
CA HIS A 4 8.35 17.99 -7.02
C HIS A 4 8.23 16.74 -7.88
N THR A 5 9.32 16.40 -8.55
CA THR A 5 9.42 15.22 -9.42
C THR A 5 10.56 14.35 -8.93
N LEU A 6 10.44 13.03 -9.09
CA LEU A 6 11.53 12.10 -8.81
C LEU A 6 12.70 12.31 -9.78
N ALA A 7 13.81 11.60 -9.53
CA ALA A 7 15.03 11.71 -10.34
C ALA A 7 14.83 11.35 -11.83
N ASP A 8 13.76 10.65 -12.19
CA ASP A 8 13.36 10.38 -13.58
C ASP A 8 12.81 11.61 -14.32
N GLY A 9 12.60 12.73 -13.62
CA GLY A 9 12.11 13.98 -14.19
C GLY A 9 10.67 13.94 -14.71
N ARG A 10 9.93 12.84 -14.49
CA ARG A 10 8.55 12.66 -15.00
C ARG A 10 7.55 12.22 -13.94
N THR A 11 7.96 11.47 -12.93
CA THR A 11 7.06 10.94 -11.90
C THR A 11 6.90 11.94 -10.77
N PRO A 12 5.68 12.43 -10.47
CA PRO A 12 5.44 13.33 -9.35
C PRO A 12 5.86 12.67 -8.04
N ALA A 13 6.60 13.42 -7.22
CA ALA A 13 6.98 12.96 -5.89
C ALA A 13 5.76 13.01 -4.96
N HIS A 14 5.57 11.95 -4.17
CA HIS A 14 4.62 11.99 -3.07
C HIS A 14 5.11 12.95 -1.98
N SER A 15 4.20 13.74 -1.41
CA SER A 15 4.45 14.32 -0.10
C SER A 15 4.33 13.22 0.95
N PHE A 16 4.85 13.44 2.16
CA PHE A 16 4.72 12.45 3.23
C PHE A 16 3.25 12.06 3.47
N ARG A 17 2.34 13.04 3.43
CA ARG A 17 0.90 12.79 3.54
C ARG A 17 0.38 11.88 2.42
N THR A 18 0.66 12.21 1.15
CA THR A 18 0.11 11.43 0.03
C THR A 18 0.78 10.05 -0.08
N LEU A 19 2.00 9.90 0.44
CA LEU A 19 2.65 8.60 0.59
C LEU A 19 1.89 7.73 1.61
N LEU A 20 1.56 8.27 2.78
CA LEU A 20 0.78 7.54 3.78
C LEU A 20 -0.62 7.19 3.28
N GLU A 21 -1.31 8.12 2.60
CA GLU A 21 -2.62 7.86 1.99
C GLU A 21 -2.54 6.72 0.96
N SER A 22 -1.48 6.70 0.12
CA SER A 22 -1.24 5.62 -0.83
C SER A 22 -0.99 4.28 -0.14
N LEU A 23 -0.10 4.23 0.86
CA LEU A 23 0.23 3.00 1.58
C LEU A 23 -0.94 2.47 2.42
N ALA A 24 -1.81 3.34 2.94
CA ALA A 24 -3.00 2.97 3.71
C ALA A 24 -4.03 2.16 2.90
N THR A 25 -3.93 2.15 1.57
CA THR A 25 -4.77 1.29 0.72
C THR A 25 -4.35 -0.19 0.76
N ILE A 26 -3.16 -0.49 1.28
CA ILE A 26 -2.72 -1.86 1.54
C ILE A 26 -3.29 -2.31 2.89
N VAL A 27 -4.22 -3.25 2.84
CA VAL A 27 -4.97 -3.72 4.00
C VAL A 27 -4.92 -5.25 4.07
N ARG A 28 -5.07 -5.77 5.29
CA ARG A 28 -5.33 -7.18 5.57
C ARG A 28 -6.82 -7.38 5.74
N ASN A 29 -7.46 -8.01 4.76
CA ASN A 29 -8.88 -8.29 4.77
C ASN A 29 -9.14 -9.68 5.37
N THR A 30 -10.11 -9.79 6.28
CA THR A 30 -10.64 -11.08 6.71
C THR A 30 -11.84 -11.42 5.83
N CYS A 31 -11.69 -12.44 5.00
CA CYS A 31 -12.65 -12.84 3.99
C CYS A 31 -13.37 -14.14 4.40
N ARG A 32 -14.56 -14.33 3.83
CA ARG A 32 -15.36 -15.55 3.91
C ARG A 32 -15.90 -15.87 2.51
N THR A 33 -16.06 -17.15 2.19
CA THR A 33 -16.68 -17.58 0.93
C THR A 33 -18.08 -16.99 0.78
N ARG A 34 -18.43 -16.58 -0.45
CA ARG A 34 -19.73 -15.96 -0.75
C ARG A 34 -20.87 -16.91 -0.40
N ALA A 35 -21.92 -16.37 0.23
CA ALA A 35 -23.08 -17.14 0.72
C ALA A 35 -22.78 -18.23 1.75
N ALA A 36 -21.57 -18.25 2.35
CA ALA A 36 -21.28 -19.18 3.42
C ALA A 36 -22.07 -18.85 4.69
N LYS A 37 -22.41 -19.88 5.47
CA LYS A 37 -23.07 -19.76 6.77
C LYS A 37 -22.21 -18.95 7.76
N PRO A 38 -22.80 -18.32 8.80
CA PRO A 38 -22.06 -17.55 9.80
C PRO A 38 -20.83 -18.25 10.41
N GLU A 39 -20.87 -19.57 10.47
CA GLU A 39 -19.93 -20.49 11.13
C GLU A 39 -18.84 -21.00 10.17
N ALA A 40 -18.92 -20.64 8.89
CA ALA A 40 -17.91 -21.04 7.92
C ALA A 40 -16.57 -20.35 8.20
N ALA A 41 -15.49 -21.08 7.93
CA ALA A 41 -14.13 -20.60 8.14
C ALA A 41 -13.86 -19.28 7.41
N THR A 42 -13.08 -18.41 8.04
CA THR A 42 -12.55 -17.19 7.46
C THR A 42 -11.08 -17.37 7.11
N PHE A 43 -10.59 -16.52 6.22
CA PHE A 43 -9.19 -16.50 5.82
C PHE A 43 -8.73 -15.06 5.59
N GLN A 44 -7.43 -14.82 5.73
CA GLN A 44 -6.86 -13.49 5.54
C GLN A 44 -6.33 -13.33 4.12
N ILE A 45 -6.59 -12.18 3.51
CA ILE A 45 -6.02 -11.77 2.22
C ILE A 45 -5.41 -10.40 2.39
N ASP A 46 -4.13 -10.29 2.05
CA ASP A 46 -3.44 -9.00 1.99
C ASP A 46 -3.58 -8.41 0.57
N THR A 47 -3.88 -7.11 0.48
CA THR A 47 -3.87 -6.41 -0.83
C THR A 47 -2.46 -6.43 -1.42
N ALA A 48 -2.33 -6.90 -2.66
CA ALA A 48 -1.05 -6.87 -3.36
C ALA A 48 -0.64 -5.41 -3.68
N PRO A 49 0.57 -4.97 -3.30
CA PRO A 49 1.04 -3.62 -3.60
C PRO A 49 1.28 -3.43 -5.09
N ASN A 50 0.99 -2.23 -5.59
CA ASN A 50 1.45 -1.81 -6.91
C ASN A 50 2.95 -1.50 -6.88
N HIS A 51 3.55 -1.28 -8.05
CA HIS A 51 5.00 -1.03 -8.18
C HIS A 51 5.51 0.16 -7.35
N ALA A 52 4.73 1.24 -7.24
CA ALA A 52 5.12 2.43 -6.47
C ALA A 52 5.08 2.16 -4.95
N GLN A 53 4.05 1.45 -4.47
CA GLN A 53 3.92 1.06 -3.07
C GLN A 53 5.00 0.04 -2.67
N GLN A 54 5.30 -0.91 -3.56
CA GLN A 54 6.38 -1.87 -3.36
C GLN A 54 7.74 -1.16 -3.20
N ARG A 55 8.06 -0.23 -4.12
CA ARG A 55 9.25 0.60 -4.03
C ARG A 55 9.29 1.41 -2.73
N ALA A 56 8.16 1.96 -2.29
CA ALA A 56 8.08 2.68 -1.03
C ALA A 56 8.41 1.77 0.17
N PHE A 57 7.88 0.54 0.23
CA PHE A 57 8.24 -0.41 1.28
C PHE A 57 9.72 -0.78 1.28
N GLU A 58 10.34 -0.93 0.09
CA GLU A 58 11.77 -1.18 -0.04
C GLU A 58 12.61 -0.04 0.54
N LEU A 59 12.23 1.21 0.24
CA LEU A 59 12.89 2.40 0.80
C LEU A 59 12.69 2.53 2.32
N LEU A 60 11.49 2.21 2.83
CA LEU A 60 11.26 2.22 4.28
C LEU A 60 12.15 1.23 5.03
N ARG A 61 12.47 0.08 4.42
CA ARG A 61 13.38 -0.92 5.01
C ARG A 61 14.82 -0.45 5.11
N THR A 62 15.22 0.58 4.35
CA THR A 62 16.59 1.14 4.43
C THR A 62 16.75 2.22 5.49
N ILE A 63 15.66 2.63 6.14
CA ILE A 63 15.71 3.62 7.22
C ILE A 63 16.32 2.93 8.46
N ALA A 64 17.52 3.35 8.85
CA ALA A 64 18.18 2.95 10.08
C ALA A 64 17.92 3.99 11.19
N VAL A 65 17.80 3.51 12.43
CA VAL A 65 17.64 4.32 13.65
C VAL A 65 18.88 4.20 14.51
#